data_AF-A0ABD0KLD7-F1
#
_entry.id   AF-A0ABD0KLD7-F1
#
_cell.length_a   1.000
_cell.length_b   1.000
_cell.length_c   1.000
_cell.angle_alpha   90.00
_cell.angle_beta   90.00
_cell.angle_gamma   90.00
#
_symmetry.space_group_name_H-M   'P 1'
#
loop_
_entity.id
_entity.type
_entity.pdbx_description
1 polymer ?
#
loop_
_entity_poly.entity_id
_entity_poly.type
_entity_poly.pdbx_seq_one_letter_code
_entity_poly.pdbx_strand_id
1 'polypeptide(L)'
;MVHEIEDFHGVYLLYCQNPRFKGRTYIGYTVDPNRRIKQHNTGSHAGGAWRTSGRGPWEMVLIIHGFPNMISALRFEWAWQHPDKCRRLRQVSVAKRRSESAFEHRWRMVCHMLHTPPWKRLGLTVRWLKQDFKLDFPADLAPPLHMPIVFGPVCSKKIHTGKDSSPCKPTNAPSATTTEAESRLGDFQDSIIPTVTKKTPFCAADDTRMTCLFPECTVVSHMTCLASHFLQSETDGSGHVIPVEGKCPGCGLQVLWSSLVRHYKGCYQDLTLSATQGCFAVLEVKSCSSSGQCAANECCVSNDRPIGKRQLRPGGTCRSLGASGVGCLVSSPAYDDSHMYYYCPCETGLTCKGSGIIDVPLGEVGKHLHLVVQSPSCR
;
A
#
# COMPACT_ATOMS: atom_id res chain seq x y z
N MET A 1 10.82 -2.92 10.73
CA MET A 1 10.05 -4.15 10.47
C MET A 1 9.91 -4.28 8.96
N VAL A 2 10.17 -5.44 8.37
CA VAL A 2 10.02 -5.62 6.91
C VAL A 2 8.56 -5.92 6.62
N HIS A 3 7.93 -5.16 5.72
CA HIS A 3 6.53 -5.38 5.37
C HIS A 3 6.43 -6.49 4.33
N GLU A 4 5.70 -7.56 4.64
CA GLU A 4 5.38 -8.61 3.70
C GLU A 4 4.11 -8.28 2.90
N ILE A 5 4.15 -8.52 1.59
CA ILE A 5 3.06 -8.21 0.68
C ILE A 5 2.82 -9.40 -0.25
N GLU A 6 1.59 -9.92 -0.21
CA GLU A 6 1.10 -10.98 -1.10
C GLU A 6 0.79 -10.45 -2.50
N ASP A 7 0.92 -11.31 -3.52
CA ASP A 7 0.69 -10.97 -4.95
C ASP A 7 1.41 -9.68 -5.38
N PHE A 8 2.73 -9.65 -5.15
CA PHE A 8 3.51 -8.43 -5.32
C PHE A 8 3.81 -8.11 -6.79
N HIS A 9 3.43 -6.90 -7.20
CA HIS A 9 3.84 -6.28 -8.45
C HIS A 9 4.32 -4.86 -8.19
N GLY A 10 5.59 -4.59 -8.50
CA GLY A 10 6.21 -3.29 -8.24
C GLY A 10 7.04 -2.78 -9.40
N VAL A 11 6.98 -1.46 -9.62
CA VAL A 11 7.84 -0.72 -10.54
C VAL A 11 8.77 0.15 -9.70
N TYR A 12 10.08 -0.05 -9.83
CA TYR A 12 11.10 0.57 -9.00
C TYR A 12 11.97 1.56 -9.78
N LEU A 13 12.59 2.46 -9.02
CA LEU A 13 13.64 3.37 -9.47
C LEU A 13 14.94 3.01 -8.74
N LEU A 14 15.98 2.71 -9.51
CA LEU A 14 17.34 2.55 -9.02
C LEU A 14 18.10 3.87 -9.11
N TYR A 15 19.03 4.05 -8.17
CA TYR A 15 20.01 5.12 -8.17
C TYR A 15 21.41 4.50 -8.05
N CYS A 16 22.33 4.92 -8.92
CA CYS A 16 23.72 4.47 -8.90
C CYS A 16 24.53 5.27 -7.88
N GLN A 17 25.13 4.59 -6.90
CA GLN A 17 26.02 5.20 -5.91
C GLN A 17 27.50 5.23 -6.33
N ASN A 18 27.87 4.48 -7.38
CA ASN A 18 29.24 4.45 -7.87
C ASN A 18 29.73 5.87 -8.20
N PRO A 19 30.85 6.36 -7.64
CA PRO A 19 31.35 7.72 -7.92
C PRO A 19 31.51 8.05 -9.40
N ARG A 20 31.91 7.08 -10.23
CA ARG A 20 32.07 7.24 -11.68
C ARG A 20 30.73 7.41 -12.43
N PHE A 21 29.66 6.85 -11.88
CA PHE A 21 28.34 6.79 -12.52
C PHE A 21 27.24 7.39 -11.64
N LYS A 22 27.63 8.21 -10.65
CA LYS A 22 26.74 8.72 -9.61
C LYS A 22 25.58 9.49 -10.23
N GLY A 23 24.38 9.28 -9.70
CA GLY A 23 23.17 9.93 -10.20
C GLY A 23 22.54 9.30 -11.44
N ARG A 24 23.15 8.25 -12.02
CA ARG A 24 22.46 7.44 -13.04
C ARG A 24 21.28 6.72 -12.42
N THR A 25 20.19 6.67 -13.17
CA THR A 25 18.96 6.00 -12.74
C THR A 25 18.56 4.89 -13.70
N TYR A 26 17.79 3.94 -13.19
CA TYR A 26 17.20 2.86 -13.97
C TYR A 26 15.81 2.56 -13.44
N ILE A 27 14.82 2.42 -14.31
CA ILE A 27 13.45 2.05 -13.95
C ILE A 27 13.22 0.61 -14.38
N GLY A 28 12.61 -0.19 -13.53
CA GLY A 28 12.28 -1.57 -13.86
C GLY A 28 11.06 -2.11 -13.13
N TYR A 29 10.53 -3.23 -13.63
CA TYR A 29 9.49 -4.02 -12.97
C TYR A 29 10.07 -5.22 -12.19
N THR A 30 9.42 -5.61 -11.09
CA THR A 30 9.70 -6.84 -10.35
C THR A 30 8.50 -7.38 -9.57
N VAL A 31 8.52 -8.69 -9.33
CA VAL A 31 7.67 -9.39 -8.35
C VAL A 31 8.41 -9.67 -7.04
N ASP A 32 9.73 -9.46 -7.00
CA ASP A 32 10.59 -9.69 -5.84
C ASP A 32 11.71 -8.64 -5.84
N PRO A 33 11.58 -7.55 -5.05
CA PRO A 33 12.55 -6.45 -5.07
C PRO A 33 13.91 -6.84 -4.48
N ASN A 34 13.93 -7.71 -3.47
CA ASN A 34 15.16 -8.13 -2.78
C ASN A 34 16.02 -9.03 -3.67
N ARG A 35 15.41 -9.94 -4.42
CA ARG A 35 16.12 -10.70 -5.45
C ARG A 35 16.56 -9.79 -6.58
N ARG A 36 15.70 -8.88 -7.04
CA ARG A 36 15.99 -8.04 -8.21
C ARG A 36 17.16 -7.07 -7.99
N ILE A 37 17.27 -6.46 -6.82
CA ILE A 37 18.41 -5.58 -6.51
C ILE A 37 19.75 -6.34 -6.50
N LYS A 38 19.75 -7.57 -5.98
CA LYS A 38 20.94 -8.45 -6.02
C LYS A 38 21.35 -8.73 -7.47
N GLN A 39 20.41 -9.11 -8.35
CA GLN A 39 20.69 -9.33 -9.76
C GLN A 39 21.32 -8.12 -10.45
N HIS A 40 20.84 -6.90 -10.17
CA HIS A 40 21.41 -5.68 -10.73
C HIS A 40 22.86 -5.44 -10.28
N ASN A 41 23.17 -5.72 -9.02
CA ASN A 41 24.50 -5.53 -8.45
C ASN A 41 25.48 -6.64 -8.81
N THR A 42 25.02 -7.88 -9.00
CA THR A 42 25.84 -8.98 -9.52
C THR A 42 26.14 -8.80 -11.01
N GLY A 43 25.16 -8.32 -11.79
CA GLY A 43 25.32 -8.01 -13.20
C GLY A 43 24.50 -8.90 -14.13
N SER A 44 24.68 -8.69 -15.44
CA SER A 44 23.81 -9.29 -16.47
C SER A 44 23.87 -10.81 -16.56
N HIS A 45 25.02 -11.42 -16.25
CA HIS A 45 25.18 -12.88 -16.19
C HIS A 45 24.30 -13.53 -15.11
N ALA A 46 23.89 -12.79 -14.08
CA ALA A 46 22.98 -13.25 -13.02
C ALA A 46 21.52 -12.82 -13.25
N GLY A 47 21.17 -12.39 -14.47
CA GLY A 47 19.83 -11.92 -14.83
C GLY A 47 19.58 -10.43 -14.55
N GLY A 48 20.61 -9.66 -14.19
CA GLY A 48 20.54 -8.21 -14.11
C GLY A 48 20.34 -7.56 -15.49
N ALA A 49 19.81 -6.34 -15.53
CA ALA A 49 19.69 -5.62 -16.80
C ALA A 49 21.07 -5.27 -17.37
N TRP A 50 21.27 -5.42 -18.68
CA TRP A 50 22.54 -5.07 -19.32
C TRP A 50 22.96 -3.62 -19.04
N ARG A 51 21.98 -2.68 -19.04
CA ARG A 51 22.22 -1.26 -18.75
C ARG A 51 22.76 -0.98 -17.35
N THR A 52 22.61 -1.90 -16.40
CA THR A 52 23.09 -1.74 -15.02
C THR A 52 24.38 -2.53 -14.75
N SER A 53 24.76 -3.46 -15.63
CA SER A 53 25.90 -4.36 -15.46
C SER A 53 27.22 -3.61 -15.30
N GLY A 54 28.03 -3.96 -14.29
CA GLY A 54 29.35 -3.37 -14.04
C GLY A 54 29.36 -1.89 -13.65
N ARG A 55 28.20 -1.31 -13.35
CA ARG A 55 28.04 0.12 -12.98
C ARG A 55 27.61 0.32 -11.54
N GLY A 56 27.39 -0.76 -10.79
CA GLY A 56 26.99 -0.71 -9.40
C GLY A 56 28.08 -0.14 -8.48
N PRO A 57 27.78 0.03 -7.18
CA PRO A 57 26.55 -0.42 -6.53
C PRO A 57 25.33 0.44 -6.91
N TRP A 58 24.22 -0.26 -7.16
CA TRP A 58 22.89 0.29 -7.34
C TRP A 58 22.11 0.15 -6.05
N GLU A 59 21.36 1.18 -5.72
CA GLU A 59 20.34 1.17 -4.67
C GLU A 59 18.95 1.23 -5.29
N MET A 60 18.04 0.41 -4.79
CA MET A 60 16.61 0.57 -5.08
C MET A 60 16.05 1.59 -4.09
N VAL A 61 15.79 2.81 -4.56
CA VAL A 61 15.47 3.94 -3.68
C VAL A 61 13.96 4.15 -3.52
N LEU A 62 13.20 3.87 -4.57
CA LEU A 62 11.74 4.04 -4.63
C LEU A 62 11.12 2.84 -5.34
N ILE A 63 9.95 2.40 -4.87
CA ILE A 63 9.11 1.41 -5.54
C ILE A 63 7.64 1.76 -5.43
N ILE A 64 6.97 1.84 -6.57
CA ILE A 64 5.51 1.93 -6.67
C ILE A 64 4.99 0.50 -6.78
N HIS A 65 4.11 0.08 -5.88
CA HIS A 65 3.56 -1.29 -5.87
C HIS A 65 2.06 -1.29 -5.58
N GLY A 66 1.43 -2.46 -5.55
CA GLY A 66 -0.02 -2.60 -5.46
C GLY A 66 -0.72 -2.64 -6.82
N PHE A 67 0.04 -2.83 -7.91
CA PHE A 67 -0.55 -3.01 -9.23
C PHE A 67 -1.40 -4.29 -9.25
N PRO A 68 -2.59 -4.27 -9.88
CA PRO A 68 -3.49 -5.42 -9.87
C PRO A 68 -2.93 -6.60 -10.69
N ASN A 69 -2.02 -6.39 -11.62
CA ASN A 69 -1.42 -7.47 -12.39
C ASN A 69 -0.13 -6.95 -13.05
N MET A 70 0.65 -7.88 -13.60
CA MET A 70 1.88 -7.54 -14.33
C MET A 70 1.64 -6.61 -15.52
N ILE A 71 0.52 -6.72 -16.25
CA ILE A 71 0.26 -5.93 -17.46
C ILE A 71 0.13 -4.45 -17.08
N SER A 72 -0.63 -4.15 -16.03
CA SER A 72 -0.77 -2.80 -15.50
C SER A 72 0.56 -2.22 -15.03
N ALA A 73 1.38 -3.03 -14.35
CA ALA A 73 2.71 -2.62 -13.89
C ALA A 73 3.67 -2.35 -15.06
N LEU A 74 3.72 -3.23 -16.06
CA LEU A 74 4.57 -3.08 -17.25
C LEU A 74 4.17 -1.87 -18.10
N ARG A 75 2.86 -1.59 -18.22
CA ARG A 75 2.37 -0.37 -18.89
C ARG A 75 2.79 0.90 -18.14
N PHE A 76 2.79 0.86 -16.80
CA PHE A 76 3.31 1.95 -15.96
C PHE A 76 4.83 2.10 -16.13
N GLU A 77 5.59 1.02 -16.04
CA GLU A 77 7.04 1.00 -16.25
C GLU A 77 7.41 1.65 -17.59
N TRP A 78 6.79 1.20 -18.67
CA TRP A 78 7.06 1.73 -20.01
C TRP A 78 6.77 3.24 -20.10
N ALA A 79 5.63 3.68 -19.56
CA ALA A 79 5.27 5.09 -19.55
C ALA A 79 6.26 5.93 -18.73
N TRP A 80 6.81 5.39 -17.64
CA TRP A 80 7.79 6.07 -16.81
C TRP A 80 9.18 6.12 -17.46
N GLN A 81 9.55 5.08 -18.22
CA GLN A 81 10.78 5.05 -19.03
C GLN A 81 10.70 5.98 -20.24
N HIS A 82 9.51 6.14 -20.83
CA HIS A 82 9.26 6.86 -22.08
C HIS A 82 8.12 7.88 -21.97
N PRO A 83 8.23 8.89 -21.08
CA PRO A 83 7.16 9.84 -20.84
C PRO A 83 6.80 10.65 -22.10
N ASP A 84 7.79 10.94 -22.95
CA ASP A 84 7.65 11.64 -24.24
C ASP A 84 6.78 10.88 -25.26
N LYS A 85 6.76 9.55 -25.19
CA LYS A 85 5.99 8.70 -26.09
C LYS A 85 4.62 8.33 -25.51
N CYS A 86 4.41 8.59 -24.23
CA CYS A 86 3.18 8.21 -23.54
C CYS A 86 2.04 9.17 -23.89
N ARG A 87 1.01 8.67 -24.58
CA ARG A 87 -0.18 9.46 -24.94
C ARG A 87 -0.88 10.09 -23.72
N ARG A 88 -0.79 9.44 -22.56
CA ARG A 88 -1.41 9.88 -21.30
C ARG A 88 -0.69 11.05 -20.65
N LEU A 89 0.56 11.34 -21.05
CA LEU A 89 1.37 12.42 -20.49
C LEU A 89 1.55 13.60 -21.47
N ARG A 90 0.74 13.69 -22.53
CA ARG A 90 0.82 14.75 -23.55
C ARG A 90 0.63 16.17 -22.98
N GLN A 91 -0.19 16.29 -21.95
CA GLN A 91 -0.46 17.58 -21.27
C GLN A 91 0.58 17.92 -20.20
N VAL A 92 1.51 17.00 -19.92
CA VAL A 92 2.56 17.19 -18.94
C VAL A 92 3.82 17.70 -19.63
N SER A 93 4.54 18.62 -18.99
CA SER A 93 5.88 18.99 -19.44
C SER A 93 6.86 17.83 -19.20
N VAL A 94 6.98 16.93 -20.17
CA VAL A 94 7.79 15.69 -20.08
C VAL A 94 9.28 15.91 -20.33
N ALA A 95 9.67 17.06 -20.87
CA ALA A 95 11.08 17.36 -21.11
C ALA A 95 11.82 17.52 -19.79
N LYS A 96 13.09 17.07 -19.78
CA LYS A 96 13.97 17.26 -18.64
C LYS A 96 14.42 18.72 -18.56
N ARG A 97 14.25 19.36 -17.40
CA ARG A 97 14.78 20.71 -17.13
C ARG A 97 16.30 20.66 -16.98
N ARG A 98 17.00 21.75 -17.33
CA ARG A 98 18.46 21.81 -17.16
C ARG A 98 18.88 21.79 -15.68
N SER A 99 18.05 22.38 -14.82
CA SER A 99 18.28 22.47 -13.38
C SER A 99 17.98 21.18 -12.61
N GLU A 100 17.25 20.23 -13.20
CA GLU A 100 16.91 18.98 -12.51
C GLU A 100 17.92 17.87 -12.83
N SER A 101 18.22 17.04 -11.85
CA SER A 101 18.96 15.79 -12.02
C SER A 101 18.11 14.75 -12.76
N ALA A 102 18.74 13.67 -13.22
CA ALA A 102 17.99 12.54 -13.80
C ALA A 102 17.03 11.91 -12.77
N PHE A 103 17.41 11.92 -11.49
CA PHE A 103 16.61 11.38 -10.40
C PHE A 103 15.37 12.23 -10.11
N GLU A 104 15.53 13.55 -9.94
CA GLU A 104 14.42 14.49 -9.73
C GLU A 104 13.46 14.50 -10.92
N HIS A 105 13.99 14.41 -12.14
CA HIS A 105 13.17 14.26 -13.34
C HIS A 105 12.28 13.01 -13.29
N ARG A 106 12.84 11.84 -12.93
CA ARG A 106 12.05 10.60 -12.79
C ARG A 106 11.01 10.72 -11.68
N TRP A 107 11.36 11.35 -10.55
CA TRP A 107 10.42 11.63 -9.47
C TRP A 107 9.23 12.48 -9.94
N ARG A 108 9.51 13.62 -10.58
CA ARG A 108 8.47 14.51 -11.13
C ARG A 108 7.54 13.78 -12.10
N MET A 109 8.09 12.93 -12.99
CA MET A 109 7.29 12.13 -13.91
C MET A 109 6.36 11.16 -13.19
N VAL A 110 6.85 10.45 -12.17
CA VAL A 110 5.98 9.51 -11.44
C VAL A 110 4.88 10.25 -10.69
N CYS A 111 5.15 11.42 -10.09
CA CYS A 111 4.12 12.22 -9.42
C CYS A 111 2.98 12.63 -10.37
N HIS A 112 3.29 13.02 -11.61
CA HIS A 112 2.27 13.26 -12.64
C HIS A 112 1.52 11.98 -13.03
N MET A 113 2.23 10.85 -13.15
CA MET A 113 1.61 9.57 -13.49
C MET A 113 0.60 9.13 -12.41
N LEU A 114 0.89 9.31 -11.12
CA LEU A 114 -0.03 9.00 -10.04
C LEU A 114 -1.33 9.84 -10.09
N HIS A 115 -1.33 10.95 -10.82
CA HIS A 115 -2.51 11.81 -11.06
C HIS A 115 -3.18 11.59 -12.42
N THR A 116 -2.66 10.66 -13.22
CA THR A 116 -3.13 10.45 -14.59
C THR A 116 -3.93 9.15 -14.69
N PRO A 117 -5.15 9.15 -15.28
CA PRO A 117 -5.88 7.91 -15.54
C PRO A 117 -5.09 6.97 -16.46
N PRO A 118 -5.15 5.63 -16.25
CA PRO A 118 -5.97 4.95 -15.24
C PRO A 118 -5.31 4.87 -13.86
N TRP A 119 -4.05 5.28 -13.72
CA TRP A 119 -3.24 5.03 -12.52
C TRP A 119 -3.75 5.75 -11.27
N LYS A 120 -4.35 6.94 -11.44
CA LYS A 120 -4.95 7.72 -10.34
C LYS A 120 -6.02 6.98 -9.55
N ARG A 121 -6.66 5.94 -10.11
CA ARG A 121 -7.73 5.17 -9.45
C ARG A 121 -7.30 3.75 -9.10
N LEU A 122 -6.01 3.44 -9.24
CA LEU A 122 -5.45 2.18 -8.76
C LEU A 122 -5.01 2.35 -7.29
N GLY A 123 -5.23 1.33 -6.47
CA GLY A 123 -4.73 1.29 -5.09
C GLY A 123 -3.23 1.03 -5.02
N LEU A 124 -2.43 1.91 -5.63
CA LEU A 124 -0.98 1.83 -5.59
C LEU A 124 -0.46 2.28 -4.23
N THR A 125 0.81 2.03 -3.98
CA THR A 125 1.52 2.49 -2.79
C THR A 125 2.86 3.05 -3.22
N VAL A 126 3.17 4.26 -2.76
CA VAL A 126 4.46 4.92 -3.00
C VAL A 126 5.39 4.55 -1.85
N ARG A 127 6.38 3.68 -2.10
CA ARG A 127 7.30 3.21 -1.05
C ARG A 127 8.73 3.72 -1.26
N TRP A 128 9.21 4.54 -0.34
CA TRP A 128 10.62 4.93 -0.25
C TRP A 128 11.39 3.86 0.52
N LEU A 129 12.25 3.12 -0.18
CA LEU A 129 13.08 2.07 0.39
C LEU A 129 14.30 2.63 1.13
N LYS A 130 14.78 3.80 0.71
CA LYS A 130 15.89 4.55 1.31
C LYS A 130 15.44 5.99 1.55
N GLN A 131 15.34 6.37 2.82
CA GLN A 131 14.79 7.67 3.24
C GLN A 131 15.66 8.85 2.82
N ASP A 132 16.98 8.66 2.76
CA ASP A 132 17.94 9.70 2.32
C ASP A 132 17.70 10.17 0.88
N PHE A 133 16.94 9.41 0.08
CA PHE A 133 16.58 9.74 -1.30
C PHE A 133 15.17 10.33 -1.43
N LYS A 134 14.43 10.50 -0.33
CA LYS A 134 13.07 11.02 -0.36
C LYS A 134 13.09 12.45 -0.88
N LEU A 135 12.25 12.69 -1.88
CA LEU A 135 11.95 14.02 -2.39
C LEU A 135 10.54 14.42 -1.97
N ASP A 136 10.34 15.72 -1.75
CA ASP A 136 9.01 16.27 -1.54
C ASP A 136 8.18 16.19 -2.82
N PHE A 137 6.86 16.10 -2.65
CA PHE A 137 5.95 16.19 -3.78
C PHE A 137 5.91 17.65 -4.27
N PRO A 138 5.94 17.88 -5.59
CA PRO A 138 5.60 19.20 -6.10
C PRO A 138 4.20 19.63 -5.65
N ALA A 139 3.95 20.94 -5.60
CA ALA A 139 2.62 21.47 -5.29
C ALA A 139 1.55 20.77 -6.14
N ASP A 140 0.45 20.39 -5.50
CA ASP A 140 -0.72 19.72 -6.09
C ASP A 140 -0.45 18.36 -6.74
N LEU A 141 0.72 17.74 -6.50
CA LEU A 141 1.07 16.42 -7.00
C LEU A 141 1.35 15.41 -5.87
N ALA A 142 0.88 15.68 -4.66
CA ALA A 142 0.82 14.68 -3.59
C ALA A 142 -0.15 13.55 -3.98
N PRO A 143 0.16 12.27 -3.75
CA PRO A 143 -0.65 11.16 -4.22
C PRO A 143 -2.10 11.25 -3.70
N PRO A 144 -3.09 10.74 -4.46
CA PRO A 144 -4.46 10.64 -3.98
C PRO A 144 -4.54 9.95 -2.61
N LEU A 145 -5.54 10.31 -1.78
CA LEU A 145 -5.66 9.83 -0.39
C LEU A 145 -5.65 8.30 -0.24
N HIS A 146 -6.24 7.58 -1.20
CA HIS A 146 -6.25 6.12 -1.21
C HIS A 146 -4.91 5.46 -1.57
N MET A 147 -3.89 6.26 -1.87
CA MET A 147 -2.57 5.83 -2.34
C MET A 147 -1.51 6.14 -1.28
N PRO A 148 -1.25 5.20 -0.34
CA PRO A 148 -0.41 5.50 0.81
C PRO A 148 1.05 5.72 0.43
N ILE A 149 1.71 6.61 1.19
CA ILE A 149 3.16 6.80 1.17
C ILE A 149 3.75 6.05 2.35
N VAL A 150 4.68 5.15 2.09
CA VAL A 150 5.28 4.27 3.10
C VAL A 150 6.80 4.27 2.98
N PHE A 151 7.47 3.89 4.07
CA PHE A 151 8.93 3.90 4.15
C PHE A 151 9.48 2.54 4.54
N GLY A 152 10.73 2.29 4.15
CA GLY A 152 11.49 1.12 4.55
C GLY A 152 11.28 -0.11 3.66
N PRO A 153 11.94 -1.22 4.01
CA PRO A 153 12.04 -2.41 3.18
C PRO A 153 10.70 -3.12 2.97
N VAL A 154 10.63 -3.88 1.88
CA VAL A 154 9.47 -4.71 1.52
C VAL A 154 9.91 -6.11 1.11
N CYS A 155 9.12 -7.12 1.48
CA CYS A 155 9.26 -8.49 1.05
C CYS A 155 8.00 -8.93 0.29
N SER A 156 8.19 -9.66 -0.80
CA SER A 156 7.09 -10.30 -1.53
C SER A 156 6.82 -11.69 -0.97
N LYS A 157 5.57 -11.98 -0.62
CA LYS A 157 5.10 -13.33 -0.28
C LYS A 157 4.32 -13.89 -1.47
N LYS A 158 4.64 -15.10 -1.92
CA LYS A 158 3.87 -15.77 -2.97
C LYS A 158 2.62 -16.38 -2.34
N ILE A 159 1.48 -16.22 -3.00
CA ILE A 159 0.26 -16.93 -2.64
C ILE A 159 0.39 -18.35 -3.21
N HIS A 160 0.34 -19.35 -2.34
CA HIS A 160 0.23 -20.74 -2.75
C HIS A 160 -1.24 -21.04 -3.00
N THR A 161 -1.72 -20.87 -4.23
CA THR A 161 -2.99 -21.48 -4.61
C THR A 161 -2.77 -22.98 -4.65
N GLY A 162 -3.47 -23.73 -3.78
CA GLY A 162 -3.58 -25.17 -3.93
C GLY A 162 -4.02 -25.47 -5.36
N LYS A 163 -3.24 -26.29 -6.07
CA LYS A 163 -3.68 -26.89 -7.33
C LYS A 163 -4.84 -27.83 -7.00
N ASP A 164 -6.05 -27.31 -6.90
CA ASP A 164 -7.33 -28.02 -6.98
C ASP A 164 -8.47 -26.99 -7.06
N SER A 165 -8.46 -26.21 -8.15
CA SER A 165 -9.65 -25.52 -8.66
C SER A 165 -9.35 -25.09 -10.09
N SER A 166 -9.38 -26.08 -10.98
CA SER A 166 -9.48 -25.82 -12.41
C SER A 166 -10.80 -25.07 -12.68
N PRO A 167 -10.83 -24.08 -13.59
CA PRO A 167 -12.09 -23.63 -14.18
C PRO A 167 -12.72 -24.84 -14.88
N CYS A 168 -13.90 -25.27 -14.46
CA CYS A 168 -14.63 -26.37 -15.10
C CYS A 168 -14.85 -26.03 -16.58
N LYS A 169 -14.09 -26.68 -17.47
CA LYS A 169 -14.40 -26.72 -18.90
C LYS A 169 -15.43 -27.83 -19.14
N PRO A 170 -16.53 -27.58 -19.87
CA PRO A 170 -17.36 -28.65 -20.38
C PRO A 170 -16.59 -29.37 -21.49
N THR A 171 -16.34 -30.66 -21.31
CA THR A 171 -15.84 -31.55 -22.37
C THR A 171 -17.00 -32.42 -22.83
N ASN A 172 -17.17 -32.49 -24.15
CA ASN A 172 -18.21 -33.25 -24.82
C ASN A 172 -17.86 -34.75 -24.93
N ALA A 173 -18.94 -35.56 -24.90
CA ALA A 173 -19.15 -36.89 -25.50
C ALA A 173 -18.93 -38.14 -24.63
N PRO A 174 -19.60 -39.29 -24.91
CA PRO A 174 -20.83 -39.54 -25.69
C PRO A 174 -21.93 -40.33 -24.93
N SER A 175 -23.09 -40.49 -25.59
CA SER A 175 -24.32 -41.17 -25.21
C SER A 175 -24.19 -42.54 -24.52
N ALA A 176 -24.99 -42.77 -23.48
CA ALA A 176 -25.70 -44.04 -23.24
C ALA A 176 -26.88 -43.86 -22.27
N THR A 177 -27.97 -44.55 -22.62
CA THR A 177 -29.33 -44.60 -22.07
C THR A 177 -29.39 -45.26 -20.68
N THR A 178 -30.25 -44.77 -19.76
CA THR A 178 -31.42 -45.47 -19.16
C THR A 178 -31.88 -44.82 -17.84
N THR A 179 -33.16 -44.43 -17.86
CA THR A 179 -34.22 -44.36 -16.83
C THR A 179 -33.96 -44.54 -15.33
N GLU A 180 -34.66 -43.66 -14.59
CA GLU A 180 -35.32 -43.81 -13.28
C GLU A 180 -34.49 -43.75 -11.98
N ALA A 181 -34.63 -42.64 -11.24
CA ALA A 181 -35.28 -42.61 -9.93
C ALA A 181 -35.31 -41.17 -9.37
N GLU A 182 -36.50 -40.75 -8.94
CA GLU A 182 -36.80 -39.44 -8.38
C GLU A 182 -36.13 -39.18 -7.02
N SER A 183 -36.08 -37.87 -6.71
CA SER A 183 -36.28 -37.24 -5.39
C SER A 183 -35.06 -36.58 -4.73
N ARG A 184 -35.29 -35.30 -4.41
CA ARG A 184 -34.55 -34.38 -3.51
C ARG A 184 -33.53 -33.43 -4.15
N LEU A 185 -33.98 -32.70 -5.19
CA LEU A 185 -33.63 -31.28 -5.29
C LEU A 185 -34.58 -30.52 -4.36
N GLY A 186 -34.15 -30.30 -3.12
CA GLY A 186 -34.79 -29.31 -2.26
C GLY A 186 -34.47 -27.93 -2.80
N ASP A 187 -35.53 -27.17 -3.10
CA ASP A 187 -35.51 -25.73 -3.25
C ASP A 187 -34.52 -25.09 -2.26
N PHE A 188 -33.42 -24.53 -2.76
CA PHE A 188 -32.72 -23.49 -2.01
C PHE A 188 -33.54 -22.21 -2.16
N GLN A 189 -34.62 -22.21 -1.40
CA GLN A 189 -35.57 -21.13 -1.26
C GLN A 189 -34.83 -19.85 -0.88
N ASP A 190 -35.17 -18.78 -1.59
CA ASP A 190 -34.77 -17.38 -1.39
C ASP A 190 -34.71 -16.97 0.10
N SER A 191 -33.59 -17.28 0.74
CA SER A 191 -33.36 -17.06 2.16
C SER A 191 -32.23 -16.04 2.31
N ILE A 192 -32.62 -14.76 2.31
CA ILE A 192 -31.97 -13.65 3.00
C ILE A 192 -30.42 -13.66 2.94
N ILE A 193 -29.87 -13.43 1.75
CA ILE A 193 -28.55 -12.81 1.61
C ILE A 193 -28.82 -11.45 0.99
N PRO A 194 -28.35 -10.32 1.56
CA PRO A 194 -28.51 -9.00 0.96
C PRO A 194 -27.59 -8.91 -0.26
N THR A 195 -27.92 -9.69 -1.30
CA THR A 195 -27.22 -9.71 -2.56
C THR A 195 -27.58 -8.40 -3.23
N VAL A 196 -26.59 -7.56 -3.52
CA VAL A 196 -26.79 -6.43 -4.45
C VAL A 196 -26.85 -7.00 -5.86
N THR A 197 -27.87 -7.80 -6.10
CA THR A 197 -28.37 -8.15 -7.41
C THR A 197 -29.70 -7.42 -7.54
N LYS A 198 -29.65 -6.10 -7.76
CA LYS A 198 -30.60 -5.59 -8.75
C LYS A 198 -30.34 -6.48 -9.98
N LYS A 199 -31.33 -7.24 -10.43
CA LYS A 199 -31.28 -7.95 -11.72
C LYS A 199 -31.10 -6.88 -12.80
N THR A 200 -29.86 -6.44 -12.98
CA THR A 200 -29.51 -5.54 -14.08
C THR A 200 -29.34 -6.41 -15.31
N PRO A 201 -29.68 -5.93 -16.51
CA PRO A 201 -29.57 -6.69 -17.75
C PRO A 201 -28.13 -7.13 -18.10
N PHE A 202 -27.13 -6.79 -17.26
CA PHE A 202 -25.72 -7.14 -17.43
C PHE A 202 -25.20 -8.22 -16.47
N CYS A 203 -25.88 -8.57 -15.38
CA CYS A 203 -25.36 -9.59 -14.46
C CYS A 203 -25.59 -10.98 -15.11
N ALA A 204 -24.59 -11.49 -15.84
CA ALA A 204 -24.61 -12.84 -16.44
C ALA A 204 -24.47 -13.91 -15.34
N ALA A 205 -24.92 -15.14 -15.61
CA ALA A 205 -24.84 -16.24 -14.65
C ALA A 205 -23.38 -16.57 -14.22
N ASP A 206 -22.40 -16.25 -15.08
CA ASP A 206 -20.98 -16.53 -14.88
C ASP A 206 -20.17 -15.32 -14.37
N ASP A 207 -20.84 -14.26 -13.89
CA ASP A 207 -20.13 -13.06 -13.43
C ASP A 207 -19.26 -13.35 -12.20
N THR A 208 -18.04 -12.81 -12.22
CA THR A 208 -17.08 -12.95 -11.13
C THR A 208 -17.67 -12.45 -9.82
N ARG A 209 -17.70 -13.31 -8.78
CA ARG A 209 -18.24 -12.99 -7.46
C ARG A 209 -17.15 -12.52 -6.51
N MET A 210 -17.51 -11.58 -5.65
CA MET A 210 -16.66 -11.02 -4.60
C MET A 210 -17.39 -11.08 -3.26
N THR A 211 -16.62 -11.38 -2.21
CA THR A 211 -17.05 -11.36 -0.81
C THR A 211 -16.59 -10.08 -0.13
N CYS A 212 -17.26 -9.72 0.96
CA CYS A 212 -16.81 -8.65 1.84
C CYS A 212 -15.44 -8.97 2.46
N LEU A 213 -14.68 -7.93 2.80
CA LEU A 213 -13.43 -8.07 3.54
C LEU A 213 -13.65 -8.47 5.00
N PHE A 214 -14.80 -8.12 5.58
CA PHE A 214 -15.08 -8.33 7.00
C PHE A 214 -15.67 -9.72 7.24
N PRO A 215 -15.09 -10.56 8.12
CA PRO A 215 -15.51 -11.95 8.29
C PRO A 215 -16.96 -12.11 8.76
N GLU A 216 -17.44 -11.17 9.58
CA GLU A 216 -18.82 -11.13 10.08
C GLU A 216 -19.84 -10.77 8.98
N CYS A 217 -19.37 -10.32 7.81
CA CYS A 217 -20.23 -9.92 6.72
C CYS A 217 -20.31 -11.00 5.64
N THR A 218 -21.50 -11.58 5.48
CA THR A 218 -21.75 -12.69 4.54
C THR A 218 -22.17 -12.23 3.15
N VAL A 219 -22.08 -10.93 2.83
CA VAL A 219 -22.52 -10.44 1.52
C VAL A 219 -21.64 -10.96 0.39
N VAL A 220 -22.30 -11.42 -0.66
CA VAL A 220 -21.70 -11.81 -1.93
C VAL A 220 -22.33 -10.94 -3.02
N SER A 221 -21.49 -10.37 -3.87
CA SER A 221 -21.92 -9.54 -4.99
C SER A 221 -21.11 -9.88 -6.24
N HIS A 222 -21.70 -9.72 -7.42
CA HIS A 222 -20.90 -9.70 -8.66
C HIS A 222 -19.95 -8.50 -8.64
N MET A 223 -18.72 -8.66 -9.14
CA MET A 223 -17.71 -7.61 -9.20
C MET A 223 -18.22 -6.39 -9.95
N THR A 224 -18.87 -6.60 -11.09
CA THR A 224 -19.49 -5.56 -11.93
C THR A 224 -20.61 -4.83 -11.18
N CYS A 225 -21.55 -5.59 -10.62
CA CYS A 225 -22.72 -5.03 -9.95
C CYS A 225 -22.30 -4.28 -8.64
N LEU A 226 -21.25 -4.74 -7.93
CA LEU A 226 -20.63 -4.03 -6.81
C LEU A 226 -19.84 -2.77 -7.23
N ALA A 227 -19.07 -2.85 -8.32
CA ALA A 227 -18.35 -1.68 -8.84
C ALA A 227 -19.34 -0.57 -9.22
N SER A 228 -20.41 -0.92 -9.93
CA SER A 228 -21.49 0.03 -10.26
C SER A 228 -22.14 0.63 -9.01
N HIS A 229 -22.37 -0.16 -7.96
CA HIS A 229 -22.88 0.34 -6.69
C HIS A 229 -21.94 1.38 -6.06
N PHE A 230 -20.63 1.13 -6.04
CA PHE A 230 -19.66 2.10 -5.50
C PHE A 230 -19.59 3.36 -6.36
N LEU A 231 -19.63 3.22 -7.68
CA LEU A 231 -19.58 4.35 -8.60
C LEU A 231 -20.86 5.21 -8.59
N GLN A 232 -22.03 4.64 -8.26
CA GLN A 232 -23.27 5.40 -8.09
C GLN A 232 -23.20 6.40 -6.92
N SER A 233 -22.34 6.12 -5.93
CA SER A 233 -22.14 7.02 -4.79
C SER A 233 -21.21 8.21 -5.12
N GLU A 234 -20.54 8.18 -6.28
CA GLU A 234 -19.67 9.28 -6.72
C GLU A 234 -20.50 10.38 -7.38
N THR A 235 -20.44 11.59 -6.82
CA THR A 235 -21.24 12.76 -7.22
C THR A 235 -20.84 13.38 -8.57
N ASP A 236 -19.77 12.91 -9.20
CA ASP A 236 -19.06 13.64 -10.25
C ASP A 236 -19.50 13.28 -11.68
N GLY A 237 -20.46 12.35 -11.86
CA GLY A 237 -21.03 11.99 -13.17
C GLY A 237 -19.99 11.54 -14.23
N SER A 238 -18.78 11.23 -13.80
CA SER A 238 -17.54 11.27 -14.60
C SER A 238 -17.27 10.00 -15.40
N GLY A 239 -18.28 9.13 -15.56
CA GLY A 239 -18.22 7.92 -16.39
C GLY A 239 -17.09 6.96 -16.01
N HIS A 240 -16.66 6.97 -14.75
CA HIS A 240 -15.56 6.15 -14.28
C HIS A 240 -15.92 4.66 -14.27
N VAL A 241 -14.93 3.80 -14.53
CA VAL A 241 -15.11 2.34 -14.60
C VAL A 241 -14.54 1.62 -13.37
N ILE A 242 -13.53 2.20 -12.72
CA ILE A 242 -12.85 1.59 -11.57
C ILE A 242 -13.20 2.39 -10.32
N PRO A 243 -13.94 1.84 -9.35
CA PRO A 243 -14.18 2.51 -8.07
C PRO A 243 -12.87 2.68 -7.29
N VAL A 244 -12.79 3.71 -6.45
CA VAL A 244 -11.68 3.87 -5.50
C VAL A 244 -12.05 3.23 -4.16
N GLU A 245 -13.24 3.55 -3.66
CA GLU A 245 -13.78 3.09 -2.39
C GLU A 245 -15.30 3.07 -2.43
N GLY A 246 -15.92 2.45 -1.43
CA GLY A 246 -17.37 2.47 -1.25
C GLY A 246 -17.81 1.74 0.01
N LYS A 247 -19.10 1.90 0.35
CA LYS A 247 -19.70 1.21 1.49
C LYS A 247 -20.20 -0.17 1.08
N CYS A 248 -19.80 -1.17 1.85
CA CYS A 248 -20.31 -2.53 1.70
C CYS A 248 -21.84 -2.53 1.88
N PRO A 249 -22.61 -3.11 0.94
CA PRO A 249 -24.06 -3.13 1.04
C PRO A 249 -24.61 -4.08 2.12
N GLY A 250 -23.80 -5.04 2.58
CA GLY A 250 -24.17 -5.95 3.66
C GLY A 250 -23.97 -5.34 5.04
N CYS A 251 -22.74 -4.92 5.36
CA CYS A 251 -22.39 -4.41 6.70
C CYS A 251 -22.29 -2.89 6.80
N GLY A 252 -22.43 -2.15 5.71
CA GLY A 252 -22.32 -0.68 5.68
C GLY A 252 -20.91 -0.11 5.86
N LEU A 253 -19.92 -0.95 6.16
CA LEU A 253 -18.53 -0.52 6.41
C LEU A 253 -17.86 -0.03 5.13
N GLN A 254 -17.03 1.01 5.27
CA GLN A 254 -16.23 1.58 4.19
C GLN A 254 -15.09 0.63 3.81
N VAL A 255 -14.90 0.39 2.51
CA VAL A 255 -13.85 -0.48 1.98
C VAL A 255 -13.19 0.11 0.73
N LEU A 256 -11.87 -0.09 0.60
CA LEU A 256 -11.13 0.25 -0.61
C LEU A 256 -11.36 -0.83 -1.68
N TRP A 257 -11.61 -0.38 -2.91
CA TRP A 257 -11.79 -1.27 -4.06
C TRP A 257 -10.55 -2.15 -4.31
N SER A 258 -9.36 -1.58 -4.16
CA SER A 258 -8.10 -2.31 -4.30
C SER A 258 -7.97 -3.46 -3.29
N SER A 259 -8.38 -3.25 -2.04
CA SER A 259 -8.36 -4.29 -1.00
C SER A 259 -9.32 -5.42 -1.33
N LEU A 260 -10.53 -5.09 -1.81
CA LEU A 260 -11.51 -6.07 -2.27
C LEU A 260 -10.99 -6.93 -3.44
N VAL A 261 -10.37 -6.29 -4.45
CA VAL A 261 -9.76 -7.01 -5.59
C VAL A 261 -8.62 -7.92 -5.14
N ARG A 262 -7.83 -7.51 -4.14
CA ARG A 262 -6.77 -8.33 -3.56
C ARG A 262 -7.32 -9.52 -2.79
N HIS A 263 -8.37 -9.31 -2.00
CA HIS A 263 -9.07 -10.39 -1.30
C HIS A 263 -9.63 -11.43 -2.25
N TYR A 264 -10.27 -10.98 -3.33
CA TYR A 264 -10.74 -11.85 -4.41
C TYR A 264 -9.62 -12.72 -5.03
N LYS A 265 -8.38 -12.20 -5.08
CA LYS A 265 -7.20 -12.97 -5.55
C LYS A 265 -6.61 -13.92 -4.52
N GLY A 266 -7.26 -14.07 -3.37
CA GLY A 266 -6.76 -14.90 -2.28
C GLY A 266 -5.67 -14.24 -1.45
N CYS A 267 -5.47 -12.92 -1.55
CA CYS A 267 -4.75 -12.22 -0.48
C CYS A 267 -5.63 -12.23 0.79
N TYR A 268 -5.00 -12.01 1.94
CA TYR A 268 -5.71 -11.80 3.20
C TYR A 268 -6.45 -13.04 3.74
N GLN A 269 -6.04 -14.25 3.35
CA GLN A 269 -6.67 -15.49 3.85
C GLN A 269 -6.35 -15.78 5.32
N ASP A 270 -5.13 -15.42 5.76
CA ASP A 270 -4.67 -15.62 7.14
C ASP A 270 -5.06 -14.45 8.07
N LEU A 271 -5.86 -13.50 7.57
CA LEU A 271 -6.28 -12.34 8.35
C LEU A 271 -7.35 -12.79 9.35
N THR A 272 -6.91 -13.20 10.54
CA THR A 272 -7.71 -13.00 11.74
C THR A 272 -7.91 -11.50 11.89
N LEU A 273 -8.97 -10.98 11.26
CA LEU A 273 -9.41 -9.60 11.41
C LEU A 273 -9.94 -9.41 12.82
N SER A 274 -9.04 -9.37 13.79
CA SER A 274 -9.20 -8.45 14.89
C SER A 274 -9.31 -7.07 14.26
N ALA A 275 -10.37 -6.33 14.59
CA ALA A 275 -10.77 -5.05 14.01
C ALA A 275 -9.72 -3.92 14.08
N THR A 276 -8.46 -4.21 14.41
CA THR A 276 -7.39 -3.25 14.68
C THR A 276 -6.11 -3.47 13.86
N GLN A 277 -5.92 -4.55 13.09
CA GLN A 277 -4.69 -4.75 12.32
C GLN A 277 -4.97 -5.35 10.92
N GLY A 278 -5.29 -4.47 9.99
CA GLY A 278 -5.65 -4.80 8.59
C GLY A 278 -6.42 -3.68 7.90
N CYS A 279 -6.97 -2.77 8.70
CA CYS A 279 -7.56 -1.53 8.23
C CYS A 279 -6.46 -0.51 7.88
N PHE A 280 -6.26 -0.22 6.60
CA PHE A 280 -6.31 1.19 6.19
C PHE A 280 -7.77 1.60 6.36
N ALA A 281 -8.21 1.69 7.62
CA ALA A 281 -9.17 2.71 7.93
C ALA A 281 -8.47 3.97 7.47
N VAL A 282 -9.14 4.75 6.64
CA VAL A 282 -8.95 6.18 6.74
C VAL A 282 -9.35 6.49 8.18
N LEU A 283 -8.41 6.29 9.12
CA LEU A 283 -8.44 6.98 10.38
C LEU A 283 -8.51 8.41 9.92
N GLU A 284 -9.63 9.05 10.20
CA GLU A 284 -9.75 10.49 10.14
C GLU A 284 -8.48 11.03 10.83
N VAL A 285 -7.52 11.47 10.03
CA VAL A 285 -6.24 11.92 10.57
C VAL A 285 -6.54 13.30 11.12
N LYS A 286 -6.96 13.33 12.40
CA LYS A 286 -7.32 14.55 13.08
C LYS A 286 -6.07 15.44 13.13
N SER A 287 -6.12 16.56 12.41
CA SER A 287 -5.09 17.58 12.50
C SER A 287 -5.09 18.16 13.92
N CYS A 288 -3.91 18.32 14.50
CA CYS A 288 -3.74 18.86 15.84
C CYS A 288 -2.61 19.88 15.87
N SER A 289 -2.70 20.84 16.78
CA SER A 289 -1.60 21.75 17.12
C SER A 289 -1.02 21.49 18.50
N SER A 290 -1.68 20.67 19.34
CA SER A 290 -1.21 20.16 20.63
C SER A 290 -1.84 18.79 20.93
N SER A 291 -1.24 18.01 21.83
CA SER A 291 -1.75 16.67 22.20
C SER A 291 -3.12 16.71 22.88
N GLY A 292 -3.50 17.81 23.52
CA GLY A 292 -4.83 18.03 24.11
C GLY A 292 -5.95 18.16 23.08
N GLN A 293 -5.63 18.23 21.78
CA GLN A 293 -6.61 18.13 20.70
C GLN A 293 -6.83 16.67 20.23
N CYS A 294 -6.06 15.72 20.75
CA CYS A 294 -6.12 14.30 20.45
C CYS A 294 -6.86 13.51 21.55
N ALA A 295 -7.18 12.24 21.29
CA ALA A 295 -7.79 11.39 22.32
C ALA A 295 -6.80 11.08 23.46
N ALA A 296 -7.29 10.62 24.61
CA ALA A 296 -6.47 10.37 25.81
C ALA A 296 -5.34 9.33 25.62
N ASN A 297 -5.44 8.48 24.59
CA ASN A 297 -4.44 7.48 24.20
C ASN A 297 -3.66 7.87 22.93
N GLU A 298 -3.67 9.15 22.57
CA GLU A 298 -3.03 9.68 21.38
C GLU A 298 -2.15 10.88 21.73
N CYS A 299 -1.12 11.10 20.92
CA CYS A 299 -0.30 12.31 20.98
C CYS A 299 -0.34 13.04 19.64
N CYS A 300 -0.12 14.35 19.68
CA CYS A 300 -0.02 15.15 18.46
C CYS A 300 1.38 15.04 17.86
N VAL A 301 1.52 14.40 16.69
CA VAL A 301 2.82 14.20 16.04
C VAL A 301 3.01 15.10 14.83
N SER A 302 4.11 15.86 14.80
CA SER A 302 4.52 16.63 13.61
C SER A 302 5.06 15.71 12.51
N ASN A 303 4.59 15.88 11.28
CA ASN A 303 5.22 15.26 10.12
C ASN A 303 6.42 16.06 9.61
N ASP A 304 6.55 17.32 10.03
CA ASP A 304 7.65 18.21 9.65
C ASP A 304 8.74 18.18 10.72
N ARG A 305 9.90 17.63 10.35
CA ARG A 305 11.08 17.57 11.22
C ARG A 305 11.75 18.94 11.30
N PRO A 306 12.24 19.38 12.47
CA PRO A 306 12.86 20.68 12.64
C PRO A 306 14.23 20.69 11.96
N ILE A 307 14.54 21.77 11.25
CA ILE A 307 15.85 22.01 10.67
C ILE A 307 16.65 22.89 11.64
N GLY A 308 17.60 22.28 12.37
CA GLY A 308 18.43 22.96 13.37
C GLY A 308 17.69 23.24 14.69
N LYS A 309 18.08 24.31 15.41
CA LYS A 309 17.52 24.67 16.73
C LYS A 309 16.15 25.38 16.70
N ARG A 310 15.57 25.63 15.52
CA ARG A 310 14.28 26.33 15.41
C ARG A 310 13.13 25.32 15.35
N GLN A 311 12.15 25.46 16.22
CA GLN A 311 10.86 24.79 16.07
C GLN A 311 10.06 25.54 15.00
N LEU A 312 9.86 24.92 13.84
CA LEU A 312 8.81 25.34 12.90
C LEU A 312 7.52 24.60 13.29
N ARG A 313 6.40 25.32 13.39
CA ARG A 313 5.03 24.76 13.33
C ARG A 313 4.31 25.47 12.19
N PRO A 314 3.59 24.77 11.31
CA PRO A 314 2.25 24.32 11.69
C PRO A 314 1.84 22.92 11.16
N GLY A 315 1.21 22.12 12.02
CA GLY A 315 0.42 20.96 11.62
C GLY A 315 0.94 19.62 12.15
N GLY A 316 0.31 19.12 13.21
CA GLY A 316 0.47 17.76 13.69
C GLY A 316 -0.72 16.88 13.30
N THR A 317 -0.53 15.58 13.47
CA THR A 317 -1.57 14.56 13.29
C THR A 317 -1.68 13.73 14.55
N CYS A 318 -2.89 13.56 15.08
CA CYS A 318 -3.11 12.68 16.23
C CYS A 318 -2.74 11.25 15.88
N ARG A 319 -1.90 10.63 16.71
CA ARG A 319 -1.48 9.23 16.58
C ARG A 319 -1.52 8.55 17.92
N SER A 320 -1.81 7.25 17.94
CA SER A 320 -1.78 6.46 19.16
C SER A 320 -0.41 6.51 19.85
N LEU A 321 -0.43 6.42 21.18
CA LEU A 321 0.76 6.26 22.00
C LEU A 321 1.59 5.05 21.56
N GLY A 322 2.87 5.08 21.88
CA GLY A 322 3.84 4.10 21.42
C GLY A 322 3.59 2.71 21.98
N ALA A 323 3.17 1.79 21.12
CA ALA A 323 2.98 0.38 21.44
C ALA A 323 4.31 -0.40 21.46
N SER A 324 4.31 -1.55 22.13
CA SER A 324 5.48 -2.44 22.22
C SER A 324 6.10 -2.73 20.85
N GLY A 325 7.41 -2.55 20.73
CA GLY A 325 8.17 -2.77 19.50
C GLY A 325 8.16 -1.62 18.48
N VAL A 326 7.37 -0.57 18.68
CA VAL A 326 7.38 0.65 17.86
C VAL A 326 8.61 1.51 18.21
N GLY A 327 9.07 2.35 17.29
CA GLY A 327 10.22 3.23 17.50
C GLY A 327 9.89 4.42 18.39
N CYS A 328 10.80 4.78 19.29
CA CYS A 328 10.64 5.83 20.30
C CYS A 328 11.87 6.76 20.39
N LEU A 329 11.72 7.89 21.08
CA LEU A 329 12.84 8.76 21.48
C LEU A 329 13.20 8.51 22.95
N VAL A 330 14.48 8.22 23.22
CA VAL A 330 14.98 7.86 24.56
C VAL A 330 14.86 9.05 25.53
N SER A 331 15.12 10.26 25.05
CA SER A 331 15.05 11.50 25.82
C SER A 331 13.75 12.27 25.60
N SER A 332 12.63 11.57 25.38
CA SER A 332 11.33 12.26 25.28
C SER A 332 10.95 12.84 26.65
N PRO A 333 10.48 14.10 26.71
CA PRO A 333 9.89 14.62 27.93
C PRO A 333 8.66 13.78 28.33
N ALA A 334 8.29 13.86 29.62
CA ALA A 334 7.07 13.25 30.12
C ALA A 334 5.87 13.64 29.25
N TYR A 335 4.90 12.72 29.13
CA TYR A 335 3.70 13.00 28.36
C TYR A 335 2.95 14.18 28.97
N ASP A 336 2.63 15.16 28.13
CA ASP A 336 1.88 16.36 28.45
C ASP A 336 1.00 16.73 27.24
N ASP A 337 -0.27 16.98 27.52
CA ASP A 337 -1.29 17.35 26.54
C ASP A 337 -0.99 18.71 25.88
N SER A 338 -0.18 19.58 26.51
CA SER A 338 0.12 20.89 25.93
C SER A 338 1.15 20.87 24.78
N HIS A 339 1.88 19.75 24.61
CA HIS A 339 3.00 19.66 23.69
C HIS A 339 2.68 18.89 22.40
N MET A 340 3.47 19.15 21.36
CA MET A 340 3.49 18.38 20.11
C MET A 340 4.81 17.60 20.06
N TYR A 341 4.72 16.33 19.69
CA TYR A 341 5.82 15.38 19.70
C TYR A 341 6.29 15.06 18.28
N TYR A 342 7.47 14.46 18.15
CA TYR A 342 7.97 13.90 16.89
C TYR A 342 7.83 12.37 16.83
N TYR A 343 7.82 11.74 18.00
CA TYR A 343 7.46 10.34 18.21
C TYR A 343 6.55 10.31 19.44
N CYS A 344 5.47 9.54 19.39
CA CYS A 344 4.63 9.44 20.58
C CYS A 344 5.38 8.79 21.74
N PRO A 345 5.13 9.26 22.98
CA PRO A 345 5.70 8.64 24.16
C PRO A 345 5.12 7.24 24.38
N CYS A 346 5.78 6.50 25.27
CA CYS A 346 5.38 5.15 25.64
C CYS A 346 4.00 5.16 26.31
N GLU A 347 3.16 4.19 25.98
CA GLU A 347 1.96 3.90 26.77
C GLU A 347 2.36 3.45 28.20
N THR A 348 1.44 3.58 29.15
CA THR A 348 1.64 3.18 30.55
C THR A 348 2.16 1.73 30.63
N GLY A 349 3.28 1.52 31.32
CA GLY A 349 3.91 0.19 31.48
C GLY A 349 5.00 -0.15 30.46
N LEU A 350 5.29 0.75 29.51
CA LEU A 350 6.37 0.63 28.54
C LEU A 350 7.50 1.65 28.79
N THR A 351 8.74 1.30 28.46
CA THR A 351 9.89 2.19 28.47
C THR A 351 10.61 2.18 27.12
N CYS A 352 11.18 3.33 26.74
CA CYS A 352 11.95 3.45 25.51
C CYS A 352 13.38 2.94 25.75
N LYS A 353 13.73 1.78 25.18
CA LYS A 353 15.10 1.26 25.24
C LYS A 353 15.91 1.74 24.04
N GLY A 354 16.97 2.50 24.32
CA GLY A 354 17.88 3.04 23.31
C GLY A 354 18.51 1.96 22.43
N SER A 355 18.67 2.29 21.14
CA SER A 355 19.31 1.43 20.15
C SER A 355 20.76 1.83 19.87
N GLY A 356 21.27 2.89 20.52
CA GLY A 356 22.56 3.49 20.20
C GLY A 356 22.59 4.28 18.89
N ILE A 357 21.45 4.40 18.20
CA ILE A 357 21.31 5.19 16.97
C ILE A 357 20.83 6.59 17.36
N ILE A 358 21.53 7.62 16.88
CA ILE A 358 21.19 9.02 17.12
C ILE A 358 20.55 9.60 15.86
N ASP A 359 19.32 10.09 15.96
CA ASP A 359 18.61 10.84 14.92
C ASP A 359 18.87 12.33 15.14
N VAL A 360 19.65 12.98 14.27
CA VAL A 360 19.96 14.41 14.38
C VAL A 360 18.82 15.22 13.72
N PRO A 361 18.17 16.19 14.41
CA PRO A 361 18.55 16.83 15.69
C PRO A 361 17.80 16.31 16.93
N LEU A 362 17.04 15.22 16.82
CA LEU A 362 16.06 14.77 17.82
C LEU A 362 16.66 14.02 19.02
N GLY A 363 17.79 13.33 18.84
CA GLY A 363 18.45 12.56 19.89
C GLY A 363 18.43 11.05 19.64
N GLU A 364 18.74 10.27 20.68
CA GLU A 364 18.81 8.80 20.58
C GLU A 364 17.41 8.19 20.36
N VAL A 365 17.31 7.29 19.38
CA VAL A 365 16.09 6.52 19.10
C VAL A 365 16.18 5.11 19.68
N GLY A 366 15.02 4.54 20.02
CA GLY A 366 14.90 3.25 20.67
C GLY A 366 13.65 2.48 20.24
N LYS A 367 13.28 1.47 21.05
CA LYS A 367 12.00 0.77 20.94
C LYS A 367 11.24 0.78 22.27
N HIS A 368 9.92 0.88 22.21
CA HIS A 368 9.07 0.67 23.39
C HIS A 368 9.13 -0.80 23.81
N LEU A 369 9.49 -1.07 25.06
CA LEU A 369 9.54 -2.41 25.64
C LEU A 369 8.82 -2.40 26.99
N HIS A 370 8.25 -3.54 27.41
CA HIS A 370 7.68 -3.65 28.75
C HIS A 370 8.74 -3.43 29.82
N LEU A 371 8.31 -2.81 30.92
CA LEU A 371 9.06 -2.80 32.17
C LEU A 371 9.32 -4.25 32.60
N VAL A 372 10.53 -4.74 32.31
CA VAL A 372 11.06 -5.92 32.97
C VAL A 372 11.52 -5.44 34.33
N VAL A 373 10.65 -5.54 35.33
CA VAL A 373 11.06 -5.43 36.73
C VAL A 373 11.95 -6.64 37.00
N GLN A 374 13.26 -6.50 36.82
CA GLN A 374 14.20 -7.43 37.42
C GLN A 374 14.07 -7.25 38.93
N SER A 375 13.44 -8.22 39.58
CA SER A 375 13.47 -8.36 41.03
C SER A 375 14.95 -8.44 41.45
N PRO A 376 15.41 -7.70 42.46
CA PRO A 376 16.72 -7.97 43.02
C PRO A 376 16.69 -9.39 43.59
N SER A 377 17.53 -10.28 43.05
CA SER A 377 17.75 -11.59 43.62
C SER A 377 18.33 -11.42 45.02
N CYS A 378 17.54 -11.73 46.05
CA CYS A 378 18.11 -12.07 47.36
C CYS A 378 18.98 -13.33 47.19
N ARG A 379 20.29 -13.17 47.32
CA ARG A 379 21.21 -14.09 48.01
C ARG A 379 22.52 -13.40 48.30
#